data_AF-A0A3N5E150-F1
#
_entry.id   AF-A0A3N5E150-F1
#
_cell.length_a   1.000
_cell.length_b   1.000
_cell.length_c   1.000
_cell.angle_alpha   90.00
_cell.angle_beta   90.00
_cell.angle_gamma   90.00
#
_symmetry.space_group_name_H-M   'P 1'
#
loop_
_entity.id
_entity.type
_entity.pdbx_description
1 polymer ?
#
loop_
_entity_poly.entity_id
_entity_poly.type
_entity_poly.pdbx_seq_one_letter_code
_entity_poly.pdbx_strand_id
1 'polypeptide(L)' 'MKAFILAGAVGITEIVLILVVVLLFFGGRKIPELMRGLGQGVSEFKKGMREGDQTTSNEAKKDTKDQKE' A
#
# COMPACT_ATOMS: atom_id res chain seq x y z
N MET A 1 14.76 22.35 27.26
CA MET A 1 15.12 21.79 25.93
C MET A 1 15.07 20.27 25.84
N LYS A 2 15.35 19.49 26.89
CA LYS A 2 15.30 18.01 26.82
C LYS A 2 13.91 17.37 27.04
N ALA A 3 12.98 18.08 27.67
CA ALA A 3 11.65 17.56 28.00
C ALA A 3 10.59 17.75 26.89
N PHE A 4 10.83 18.64 25.91
CA PHE A 4 9.88 18.90 24.82
C PHE A 4 9.82 17.76 23.79
N ILE A 5 10.90 16.96 23.70
CA ILE A 5 11.06 15.80 22.80
C ILE A 5 10.19 14.61 23.23
N LEU A 6 9.78 14.53 24.50
CA LEU A 6 9.28 13.27 25.08
C LEU A 6 7.74 13.16 25.17
N ALA A 7 6.98 14.24 24.98
CA ALA A 7 5.59 14.29 25.47
C ALA A 7 4.47 14.72 24.49
N GLY A 8 4.70 14.75 23.17
CA GLY A 8 3.57 14.82 22.22
C GLY A 8 3.66 15.81 21.07
N ALA A 9 4.80 16.47 20.88
CA ALA A 9 5.07 17.23 19.67
C ALA A 9 6.37 16.71 19.05
N VAL A 10 6.32 15.54 18.41
CA VAL A 10 7.38 15.16 17.47
C VAL A 10 7.27 16.17 16.33
N GLY A 11 8.09 17.22 16.39
CA GLY A 11 8.12 18.25 15.38
C GLY A 11 8.56 17.65 14.04
N ILE A 12 8.27 18.37 12.96
CA ILE A 12 8.76 18.01 11.62
C ILE A 12 10.29 17.83 11.65
N THR A 13 10.99 18.61 12.48
CA THR A 13 12.44 18.54 12.67
C THR A 13 12.91 17.18 13.20
N GLU A 14 12.29 16.65 14.27
CA GLU A 14 12.64 15.32 14.80
C GLU A 14 12.33 14.20 13.81
N ILE A 15 11.20 14.28 13.10
CA ILE A 15 10.83 13.31 12.06
C ILE A 15 11.88 13.28 10.95
N VAL A 16 12.32 14.45 10.49
CA VAL A 16 13.38 14.58 9.47
C VAL A 16 14.70 13.99 9.99
N LEU A 17 15.05 14.25 11.24
CA LEU A 17 16.29 13.75 11.83
C LEU A 17 16.29 12.22 11.94
N ILE A 18 15.17 11.61 12.34
CA ILE A 18 14.99 10.15 12.35
C ILE A 18 15.07 9.59 10.92
N LEU A 19 14.40 10.23 9.95
CA LEU A 19 14.46 9.82 8.55
C LEU A 19 15.89 9.82 8.00
N VAL A 20 16.69 10.85 8.32
CA VAL A 20 18.09 10.92 7.89
C VAL A 20 18.90 9.76 8.48
N VAL A 21 18.73 9.46 9.78
CA VAL A 21 19.41 8.32 10.41
C VAL A 21 19.03 7.00 9.72
N VAL A 22 17.74 6.76 9.50
CA VAL A 22 17.27 5.57 8.76
C VAL A 22 17.85 5.53 7.34
N LEU A 23 17.91 6.66 6.64
CA LEU A 23 18.49 6.75 5.30
C LEU A 23 19.99 6.44 5.28
N LEU A 24 20.72 6.78 6.34
CA LEU A 24 22.15 6.45 6.47
C LEU A 24 22.37 4.96 6.70
N PHE A 25 21.56 4.32 7.54
CA PHE A 25 21.66 2.88 7.81
C PHE A 25 21.20 2.01 6.63
N PHE A 26 20.07 2.35 6.01
CA PHE A 26 19.50 1.57 4.92
C PHE A 26 19.99 2.01 3.53
N GLY A 27 20.56 3.22 3.42
CA GLY A 27 20.91 3.86 2.17
C GLY A 27 19.70 4.40 1.41
N GLY A 28 19.89 5.48 0.64
CA GLY A 28 18.81 6.09 -0.15
C GLY A 28 18.23 5.21 -1.26
N ARG A 29 18.88 4.08 -1.59
CA ARG A 29 18.44 3.16 -2.66
C ARG A 29 17.48 2.07 -2.18
N LYS A 30 17.53 1.66 -0.91
CA LYS A 30 16.69 0.55 -0.42
C LYS A 30 15.25 0.96 -0.15
N ILE A 31 14.99 2.19 0.29
CA ILE A 31 13.62 2.67 0.52
C ILE A 31 12.77 2.65 -0.78
N PRO A 32 13.23 3.20 -1.92
CA PRO A 32 12.48 3.14 -3.19
C PRO A 32 12.30 1.72 -3.72
N GLU A 33 13.31 0.85 -3.54
CA GLU A 33 13.27 -0.55 -3.97
C GLU A 33 12.21 -1.35 -3.19
N LEU A 34 12.18 -1.17 -1.86
CA LEU A 34 11.15 -1.76 -0.99
C LEU A 34 9.76 -1.23 -1.30
N MET A 35 9.61 0.08 -1.53
CA MET A 35 8.33 0.67 -1.92
C MET A 35 7.83 0.17 -3.27
N ARG A 36 8.71 -0.02 -4.26
CA ARG A 36 8.33 -0.63 -5.55
C ARG A 36 7.83 -2.05 -5.36
N GLY A 37 8.55 -2.88 -4.61
CA GLY A 37 8.14 -4.27 -4.34
C GLY A 37 6.80 -4.34 -3.60
N LEU A 38 6.63 -3.55 -2.54
CA LEU A 38 5.38 -3.49 -1.78
C LEU A 38 4.22 -2.96 -2.65
N GLY A 39 4.46 -1.92 -3.45
CA GLY A 39 3.46 -1.32 -4.33
C GLY A 39 3.00 -2.28 -5.43
N GLN A 40 3.92 -3.07 -6.01
CA GLN A 40 3.57 -4.11 -6.96
C GLN A 40 2.72 -5.21 -6.31
N GLY A 41 3.11 -5.70 -5.12
CA GLY A 41 2.35 -6.70 -4.39
C GLY A 41 0.94 -6.23 -4.02
N VAL A 42 0.79 -4.99 -3.52
CA VAL A 42 -0.51 -4.40 -3.22
C VAL A 42 -1.35 -4.20 -4.48
N SER A 43 -0.73 -3.83 -5.61
CA SER A 43 -1.41 -3.68 -6.90
C SER A 43 -1.97 -5.01 -7.41
N GLU A 44 -1.16 -6.07 -7.39
CA GLU A 44 -1.58 -7.41 -7.81
C GLU A 44 -2.64 -7.99 -6.87
N PHE A 45 -2.48 -7.80 -5.56
CA PHE A 45 -3.48 -8.18 -4.57
C PHE A 45 -4.84 -7.52 -4.85
N LYS A 46 -4.84 -6.20 -5.13
CA LYS A 46 -6.06 -5.45 -5.46
C LYS A 46 -6.69 -5.88 -6.78
N LYS A 47 -5.89 -6.33 -7.76
CA LYS A 47 -6.39 -6.88 -9.03
C LYS A 47 -7.05 -8.24 -8.81
N GLY A 48 -6.39 -9.16 -8.10
CA GLY A 48 -6.92 -10.48 -7.79
C GLY A 48 -8.24 -10.42 -7.00
N MET A 49 -8.36 -9.50 -6.04
CA MET A 49 -9.63 -9.27 -5.33
C MET A 49 -10.75 -8.80 -6.26
N ARG A 50 -10.45 -7.90 -7.22
CA ARG A 50 -11.44 -7.38 -8.18
C ARG A 50 -11.84 -8.39 -9.24
N GLU A 51 -10.94 -9.26 -9.64
CA GLU A 51 -11.24 -10.38 -10.54
C GLU A 51 -12.07 -11.44 -9.80
N GLY A 52 -11.76 -11.74 -8.54
CA GLY A 52 -12.57 -12.61 -7.69
C GLY A 52 -14.01 -12.11 -7.51
N ASP A 53 -14.20 -10.81 -7.24
CA ASP A 53 -15.52 -10.18 -7.14
C ASP A 53 -16.27 -10.10 -8.49
N GLN A 54 -15.55 -9.96 -9.60
CA GLN A 54 -16.17 -9.92 -10.93
C GLN A 54 -16.54 -11.32 -11.45
N THR A 55 -15.83 -12.37 -11.07
CA THR A 55 -16.20 -13.76 -11.39
C THR A 55 -17.50 -14.14 -10.70
N THR A 56 -17.68 -13.80 -9.42
CA THR A 56 -18.97 -13.99 -8.71
C THR A 56 -20.10 -13.12 -9.24
N SER A 57 -19.82 -11.97 -9.85
CA SER A 57 -20.86 -11.10 -10.43
C SER A 57 -21.24 -11.46 -11.88
N ASN A 58 -20.33 -12.03 -12.69
CA ASN A 58 -20.60 -12.40 -14.08
C ASN A 58 -21.26 -13.77 -14.27
N GLU A 59 -21.14 -14.70 -13.32
CA GLU A 59 -21.89 -15.97 -13.38
C GLU A 59 -23.40 -15.77 -13.20
N ALA A 60 -23.84 -14.65 -12.58
CA ALA A 60 -25.27 -14.32 -12.45
C ALA A 60 -25.89 -13.66 -13.71
N LYS A 61 -25.12 -13.35 -14.76
CA LYS A 61 -25.62 -12.70 -15.99
C LYS A 61 -25.62 -13.58 -17.24
N LYS A 62 -25.26 -14.86 -17.15
CA LYS A 62 -25.21 -15.78 -18.30
C LYS A 62 -26.35 -16.80 -18.38
N ASP A 63 -27.31 -16.80 -17.45
CA ASP A 63 -28.43 -17.76 -17.42
C ASP A 63 -29.79 -17.18 -17.89
N THR A 64 -29.84 -15.96 -18.46
CA THR A 64 -31.12 -15.33 -18.91
C THR A 64 -31.16 -15.01 -20.40
N LYS A 65 -30.38 -15.69 -21.24
CA LYS A 65 -30.40 -15.44 -22.70
C LYS A 65 -30.70 -16.65 -23.61
N ASP A 66 -31.05 -17.80 -23.04
CA ASP A 66 -31.39 -19.02 -23.81
C ASP A 66 -32.84 -19.53 -23.59
N GLN A 67 -33.76 -18.66 -23.18
CA GLN A 67 -35.21 -18.96 -23.16
C GLN A 67 -36.03 -17.83 -23.81
N LYS A 68 -35.74 -17.53 -25.09
CA LYS A 68 -36.70 -16.90 -25.99
C LYS A 68 -36.27 -17.11 -27.44
N GLU A 69 -36.31 -18.36 -27.90
CA GLU A 69 -36.51 -18.70 -29.31
C GLU A 69 -37.75 -19.59 -29.43
#